data_AF-A0ABD0UXF1-F1
#
_entry.id   AF-A0ABD0UXF1-F1
#
_cell.length_a   1.000
_cell.length_b   1.000
_cell.length_c   1.000
_cell.angle_alpha   90.00
_cell.angle_beta   90.00
_cell.angle_gamma   90.00
#
_symmetry.space_group_name_H-M   'P 1'
#
loop_
_entity.id
_entity.type
_entity.pdbx_description
1 polymer ?
#
loop_
_entity_poly.entity_id
_entity_poly.type
_entity_poly.pdbx_seq_one_letter_code
_entity_poly.pdbx_strand_id
1 'polypeptide(L)'
;MRIGVRGPSNLFGHPTGNRIRAVEAELQHSDNHSGVFLTKVVFGHFPMSFTASAEKGERYEPIFARHSVSAYICGHLHSKFGKQLWRLHTSEVPSHVNKPKTVEQFWEWELGDWKEFRFIRILAIDRGDVSFMDIKLSSTNEPPSDFKTAILVTYPMDSRSMSRVKNHTQQVRNDINALVFSVQPILNVTANILDSSRDFRMVEEIPLQPATDSSKGKPLYHAKWNAENYISASATRYWLQLLVIDSQGKQTASILRPFSVEGKTAKFSPSWLAFLVFDLQWEEVFHVLQWSNISFLILLLCFPKILNLLMERNSSYQKWAVSVSISSSIVQRKFVFRLLWFLIEGSRVKTLWYAMVIYLIYLLTMPWFWGHATSEKGNIFKLCLSGWRIQSSSGTTTSEWLGFPDLMTITLPFMYFIVTPLFLLIYSFSAERSAACFYSSKNTKCSDIQMHFDTGNYRTFLQSYNCTTRSFGCKICAGWLRKALLFASAVIACLHFKLVSGMMEAYGAVPVALSPAVSWVPPFLLAAAIIYSTK
;
A
#
# COMPACT_ATOMS: atom_id res chain seq x y z
N MET A 1 16.04 -9.02 -17.75
CA MET A 1 17.27 -9.14 -16.92
C MET A 1 17.39 -10.55 -16.34
N ARG A 2 18.62 -11.06 -16.05
CA ARG A 2 18.82 -12.37 -15.37
C ARG A 2 18.99 -12.28 -13.84
N ILE A 3 19.32 -11.10 -13.30
CA ILE A 3 19.58 -10.86 -11.87
C ILE A 3 18.66 -9.72 -11.40
N GLY A 4 17.95 -9.92 -10.30
CA GLY A 4 17.06 -8.90 -9.69
C GLY A 4 17.79 -7.90 -8.81
N VAL A 5 17.08 -6.88 -8.35
CA VAL A 5 17.59 -5.90 -7.38
C VAL A 5 17.62 -6.53 -5.98
N ARG A 6 18.52 -6.06 -5.12
CA ARG A 6 18.61 -6.46 -3.72
C ARG A 6 17.52 -5.78 -2.88
N GLY A 7 17.10 -6.46 -1.83
CA GLY A 7 16.21 -5.89 -0.83
C GLY A 7 16.82 -4.64 -0.19
N PRO A 8 16.00 -3.65 0.24
CA PRO A 8 14.53 -3.69 0.26
C PRO A 8 13.84 -3.42 -1.09
N SER A 9 14.58 -3.11 -2.16
CA SER A 9 14.01 -2.76 -3.47
C SER A 9 13.78 -3.98 -4.38
N ASN A 10 13.41 -5.12 -3.80
CA ASN A 10 13.08 -6.37 -4.51
C ASN A 10 11.62 -6.80 -4.28
N LEU A 11 10.76 -5.81 -4.01
CA LEU A 11 9.36 -6.01 -3.64
C LEU A 11 8.50 -6.30 -4.86
N PHE A 12 8.91 -5.84 -6.04
CA PHE A 12 8.17 -6.00 -7.29
C PHE A 12 8.83 -6.98 -8.25
N GLY A 13 7.99 -7.77 -8.92
CA GLY A 13 8.38 -8.55 -10.09
C GLY A 13 8.51 -7.68 -11.33
N HIS A 14 9.56 -7.88 -12.13
CA HIS A 14 9.82 -7.12 -13.36
C HIS A 14 9.74 -8.04 -14.59
N PRO A 15 8.56 -8.17 -15.22
CA PRO A 15 8.44 -8.92 -16.44
C PRO A 15 9.12 -8.17 -17.60
N THR A 16 9.62 -8.93 -18.56
CA THR A 16 10.07 -8.38 -19.85
C THR A 16 9.00 -8.65 -20.89
N GLY A 17 8.86 -7.78 -21.89
CA GLY A 17 7.92 -8.00 -22.99
C GLY A 17 8.15 -9.33 -23.72
N ASN A 18 9.39 -9.82 -23.77
CA ASN A 18 9.70 -11.15 -24.31
C ASN A 18 9.09 -12.29 -23.48
N ARG A 19 9.15 -12.17 -22.14
CA ARG A 19 8.57 -13.19 -21.25
C ARG A 19 7.06 -13.18 -21.31
N ILE A 20 6.44 -12.00 -21.38
CA ILE A 20 5.00 -11.85 -21.54
C ILE A 20 4.53 -12.54 -22.84
N ARG A 21 5.16 -12.21 -23.97
CA ARG A 21 4.84 -12.82 -25.27
C ARG A 21 5.06 -14.33 -25.31
N ALA A 22 6.07 -14.85 -24.61
CA ALA A 22 6.28 -16.29 -24.52
C ALA A 22 5.14 -17.00 -23.78
N VAL A 23 4.63 -16.40 -22.69
CA VAL A 23 3.47 -16.94 -21.95
C VAL A 23 2.20 -16.85 -22.79
N GLU A 24 1.99 -15.72 -23.48
CA GLU A 24 0.87 -15.54 -24.42
C GLU A 24 0.88 -16.60 -25.53
N ALA A 25 2.04 -16.87 -26.14
CA ALA A 25 2.19 -17.87 -27.18
C ALA A 25 1.81 -19.29 -26.70
N GLU A 26 2.15 -19.65 -25.46
CA GLU A 26 1.78 -20.93 -24.85
C GLU A 26 0.26 -21.05 -24.61
N LEU A 27 -0.35 -19.96 -24.11
CA LEU A 27 -1.79 -19.88 -23.91
C LEU A 27 -2.55 -19.95 -25.24
N GLN A 28 -2.04 -19.28 -26.27
CA GLN A 28 -2.61 -19.29 -27.62
C GLN A 28 -2.43 -20.65 -28.32
N HIS A 29 -1.28 -21.31 -28.12
CA HIS A 29 -1.08 -22.66 -28.60
C HIS A 29 -2.14 -23.61 -28.03
N SER A 30 -2.41 -23.48 -26.73
CA SER A 30 -3.44 -24.25 -26.03
C SER A 30 -4.86 -23.96 -26.57
N ASP A 31 -5.16 -22.71 -26.93
CA ASP A 31 -6.46 -22.33 -27.52
C ASP A 31 -6.66 -22.92 -28.91
N ASN A 32 -5.63 -22.89 -29.75
CA ASN A 32 -5.73 -23.31 -31.15
C ASN A 32 -5.82 -24.83 -31.33
N HIS A 33 -5.33 -25.63 -30.37
CA HIS A 33 -5.25 -27.08 -30.49
C HIS A 33 -6.37 -27.84 -29.74
N SER A 34 -7.33 -27.13 -29.13
CA SER A 34 -8.31 -27.76 -28.27
C SER A 34 -9.67 -27.96 -28.96
N GLY A 35 -9.89 -29.16 -29.51
CA GLY A 35 -11.25 -29.68 -29.76
C GLY A 35 -12.00 -30.10 -28.47
N VAL A 36 -11.35 -29.90 -27.31
CA VAL A 36 -11.81 -30.26 -25.96
C VAL A 36 -11.67 -29.03 -25.07
N PHE A 37 -12.56 -28.90 -24.10
CA PHE A 37 -12.52 -27.83 -23.11
C PHE A 37 -11.30 -27.94 -22.19
N LEU A 38 -10.50 -26.86 -22.08
CA LEU A 38 -9.28 -26.84 -21.27
C LEU A 38 -9.40 -25.88 -20.07
N THR A 39 -9.14 -26.40 -18.87
CA THR A 39 -8.93 -25.57 -17.67
C THR A 39 -7.49 -25.10 -17.60
N LYS A 40 -7.27 -23.79 -17.55
CA LYS A 40 -5.93 -23.19 -17.51
C LYS A 40 -5.66 -22.63 -16.12
N VAL A 41 -4.60 -23.12 -15.48
CA VAL A 41 -4.09 -22.59 -14.21
C VAL A 41 -2.66 -22.13 -14.43
N VAL A 42 -2.39 -20.86 -14.12
CA VAL A 42 -1.07 -20.24 -14.29
C VAL A 42 -0.44 -20.00 -12.94
N PHE A 43 0.89 -20.15 -12.85
CA PHE A 43 1.64 -19.96 -11.62
C PHE A 43 2.68 -18.85 -11.77
N GLY A 44 2.84 -18.05 -10.73
CA GLY A 44 3.90 -17.04 -10.62
C GLY A 44 4.29 -16.77 -9.19
N HIS A 45 5.34 -15.97 -8.98
CA HIS A 45 5.81 -15.66 -7.63
C HIS A 45 5.07 -14.46 -7.03
N PHE A 46 4.99 -13.35 -7.76
CA PHE A 46 4.45 -12.09 -7.26
C PHE A 46 2.94 -11.98 -7.54
N PRO A 47 2.16 -11.36 -6.63
CA PRO A 47 0.84 -10.88 -6.94
C PRO A 47 0.88 -9.87 -8.10
N MET A 48 -0.23 -9.71 -8.81
CA MET A 48 -0.33 -8.81 -9.96
C MET A 48 -0.11 -7.35 -9.56
N SER A 49 -0.62 -6.94 -8.41
CA SER A 49 -0.37 -5.62 -7.81
C SER A 49 1.09 -5.37 -7.43
N PHE A 50 1.88 -6.43 -7.25
CA PHE A 50 3.32 -6.43 -7.00
C PHE A 50 4.12 -6.85 -8.25
N THR A 51 3.51 -6.78 -9.43
CA THR A 51 4.18 -6.97 -10.72
C THR A 51 4.18 -5.65 -11.47
N ALA A 52 5.37 -5.18 -11.82
CA ALA A 52 5.57 -3.97 -12.61
C ALA A 52 5.11 -4.20 -14.06
N SER A 53 4.80 -3.12 -14.75
CA SER A 53 4.59 -3.17 -16.20
C SER A 53 5.91 -3.45 -16.92
N ALA A 54 5.86 -4.18 -18.04
CA ALA A 54 7.03 -4.40 -18.89
C ALA A 54 7.45 -3.10 -19.60
N GLU A 55 8.54 -3.14 -20.37
CA GLU A 55 9.19 -1.95 -20.94
C GLU A 55 8.27 -1.09 -21.82
N LYS A 56 7.23 -1.70 -22.40
CA LYS A 56 6.23 -1.04 -23.26
C LYS A 56 4.88 -0.81 -22.56
N GLY A 57 4.80 -1.01 -21.24
CA GLY A 57 3.54 -0.93 -20.48
C GLY A 57 2.70 -2.22 -20.53
N GLU A 58 3.24 -3.31 -21.08
CA GLU A 58 2.53 -4.60 -21.18
C GLU A 58 2.41 -5.26 -19.80
N ARG A 59 1.28 -5.92 -19.56
CA ARG A 59 0.92 -6.59 -18.29
C ARG A 59 0.27 -7.95 -18.54
N TYR A 60 0.30 -8.85 -17.56
CA TYR A 60 -0.24 -10.22 -17.71
C TYR A 60 -1.76 -10.28 -17.57
N GLU A 61 -2.35 -9.39 -16.79
CA GLU A 61 -3.77 -9.34 -16.48
C GLU A 61 -4.67 -9.34 -17.73
N PRO A 62 -4.47 -8.47 -18.74
CA PRO A 62 -5.27 -8.52 -19.97
C PRO A 62 -5.06 -9.82 -20.77
N ILE A 63 -3.86 -10.41 -20.73
CA ILE A 63 -3.55 -11.66 -21.45
C ILE A 63 -4.24 -12.83 -20.77
N PHE A 64 -4.17 -12.94 -19.44
CA PHE A 64 -4.80 -14.01 -18.69
C PHE A 64 -6.33 -13.96 -18.81
N ALA A 65 -6.90 -12.75 -18.79
CA ALA A 65 -8.31 -12.56 -19.09
C ALA A 65 -8.65 -13.07 -20.49
N ARG A 66 -7.98 -12.54 -21.54
CA ARG A 66 -8.25 -12.85 -22.97
C ARG A 66 -8.11 -14.33 -23.33
N HIS A 67 -7.24 -15.06 -22.64
CA HIS A 67 -7.04 -16.49 -22.85
C HIS A 67 -7.85 -17.37 -21.90
N SER A 68 -8.86 -16.79 -21.22
CA SER A 68 -9.77 -17.51 -20.31
C SER A 68 -9.03 -18.34 -19.25
N VAL A 69 -7.97 -17.78 -18.66
CA VAL A 69 -7.27 -18.39 -17.52
C VAL A 69 -8.26 -18.55 -16.36
N SER A 70 -8.37 -19.75 -15.81
CA SER A 70 -9.29 -20.01 -14.70
C SER A 70 -8.76 -19.39 -13.41
N ALA A 71 -7.47 -19.58 -13.13
CA ALA A 71 -6.81 -19.01 -11.96
C ALA A 71 -5.31 -18.76 -12.18
N TYR A 72 -4.82 -17.65 -11.66
CA TYR A 72 -3.42 -17.32 -11.43
C TYR A 72 -3.08 -17.53 -9.96
N ILE A 73 -2.12 -18.39 -9.67
CA ILE A 73 -1.72 -18.75 -8.32
C ILE A 73 -0.35 -18.12 -8.04
N CYS A 74 -0.30 -17.32 -6.98
CA CYS A 74 0.87 -16.53 -6.60
C CYS A 74 1.25 -16.68 -5.12
N GLY A 75 2.35 -16.04 -4.73
CA GLY A 75 2.90 -16.03 -3.38
C GLY A 75 3.46 -14.66 -2.98
N HIS A 76 4.70 -14.63 -2.51
CA HIS A 76 5.49 -13.43 -2.16
C HIS A 76 5.08 -12.67 -0.88
N LEU A 77 3.81 -12.64 -0.49
CA LEU A 77 3.36 -11.84 0.66
C LEU A 77 3.47 -12.57 2.00
N HIS A 78 3.64 -13.89 1.96
CA HIS A 78 3.86 -14.75 3.12
C HIS A 78 2.81 -14.57 4.23
N SER A 79 1.53 -14.39 3.85
CA SER A 79 0.41 -14.11 4.78
C SER A 79 0.58 -12.88 5.70
N LYS A 80 1.56 -12.00 5.48
CA LYS A 80 1.76 -10.78 6.30
C LYS A 80 0.57 -9.82 6.22
N PHE A 81 -0.21 -9.92 5.14
CA PHE A 81 -1.31 -9.02 4.83
C PHE A 81 -2.69 -9.69 4.93
N GLY A 82 -2.75 -10.90 5.48
CA GLY A 82 -3.98 -11.66 5.62
C GLY A 82 -3.80 -13.12 5.25
N LYS A 83 -4.78 -13.92 5.66
CA LYS A 83 -4.97 -15.30 5.22
C LYS A 83 -6.16 -15.23 4.28
N GLN A 84 -6.06 -15.77 3.06
CA GLN A 84 -7.10 -15.69 2.01
C GLN A 84 -7.12 -14.37 1.24
N LEU A 85 -6.09 -14.15 0.42
CA LEU A 85 -6.06 -13.04 -0.52
C LEU A 85 -6.40 -13.54 -1.92
N TRP A 86 -7.54 -13.07 -2.44
CA TRP A 86 -7.97 -13.35 -3.81
C TRP A 86 -8.61 -12.13 -4.45
N ARG A 87 -8.51 -12.06 -5.78
CA ARG A 87 -9.12 -11.01 -6.59
C ARG A 87 -9.65 -11.58 -7.89
N LEU A 88 -10.86 -11.16 -8.25
CA LEU A 88 -11.38 -11.37 -9.59
C LEU A 88 -10.91 -10.21 -10.46
N HIS A 89 -10.11 -10.52 -11.47
CA HIS A 89 -9.70 -9.56 -12.49
C HIS A 89 -10.69 -9.59 -13.64
N THR A 90 -11.09 -8.42 -14.12
CA THR A 90 -11.97 -8.28 -15.28
C THR A 90 -11.31 -7.41 -16.33
N SER A 91 -11.36 -7.84 -17.58
CA SER A 91 -10.85 -7.08 -18.73
C SER A 91 -11.93 -6.95 -19.79
N GLU A 92 -12.13 -5.72 -20.28
CA GLU A 92 -12.97 -5.48 -21.44
C GLU A 92 -12.18 -5.83 -22.70
N VAL A 93 -12.55 -6.93 -23.36
CA VAL A 93 -11.94 -7.29 -24.64
C VAL A 93 -12.76 -6.65 -25.76
N PRO A 94 -12.15 -5.86 -26.67
CA PRO A 94 -12.83 -5.38 -27.86
C PRO A 94 -13.28 -6.57 -28.71
N SER A 95 -14.57 -6.85 -28.72
CA SER A 95 -15.14 -7.84 -29.63
C SER A 95 -15.11 -7.29 -31.05
N HIS A 96 -14.73 -8.12 -32.04
CA HIS A 96 -14.80 -7.74 -33.45
C HIS A 96 -16.20 -7.21 -33.81
N VAL A 97 -16.22 -6.22 -34.72
CA VAL A 97 -17.37 -5.43 -35.20
C VAL A 97 -18.70 -6.21 -35.16
N ASN A 98 -19.69 -5.66 -34.44
CA ASN A 98 -21.07 -6.14 -34.23
C ASN A 98 -21.36 -7.15 -33.10
N LYS A 99 -20.48 -7.34 -32.11
CA LYS A 99 -20.82 -8.07 -30.86
C LYS A 99 -20.73 -7.17 -29.62
N PRO A 100 -21.58 -7.37 -28.59
CA PRO A 100 -21.43 -6.67 -27.32
C PRO A 100 -20.07 -6.98 -26.71
N LYS A 101 -19.42 -5.97 -26.11
CA LYS A 101 -18.15 -6.12 -25.40
C LYS A 101 -18.21 -7.31 -24.45
N THR A 102 -17.35 -8.30 -24.65
CA THR A 102 -17.21 -9.43 -23.74
C THR A 102 -16.28 -9.04 -22.60
N VAL A 103 -16.79 -9.09 -21.38
CA VAL A 103 -15.96 -8.96 -20.17
C VAL A 103 -15.37 -10.34 -19.87
N GLU A 104 -14.08 -10.48 -20.10
CA GLU A 104 -13.32 -11.66 -19.74
C GLU A 104 -12.77 -11.52 -18.31
N GLN A 105 -12.59 -12.64 -17.63
CA GLN A 105 -12.24 -12.62 -16.21
C GLN A 105 -11.36 -13.81 -15.84
N PHE A 106 -10.50 -13.60 -14.85
CA PHE A 106 -9.70 -14.67 -14.24
C PHE A 106 -9.55 -14.39 -12.75
N TRP A 107 -9.36 -15.45 -11.96
CA TRP A 107 -9.07 -15.31 -10.53
C TRP A 107 -7.58 -15.21 -10.27
N GLU A 108 -7.18 -14.35 -9.35
CA GLU A 108 -5.87 -14.37 -8.72
C GLU A 108 -6.00 -14.87 -7.28
N TRP A 109 -5.16 -15.82 -6.88
CA TRP A 109 -5.12 -16.37 -5.53
C TRP A 109 -3.70 -16.37 -4.98
N GLU A 110 -3.41 -15.54 -3.96
CA GLU A 110 -2.17 -15.67 -3.20
C GLU A 110 -2.29 -16.78 -2.18
N LEU A 111 -1.21 -17.56 -2.08
CA LEU A 111 -1.04 -18.57 -1.05
C LEU A 111 -0.06 -18.02 -0.01
N GLY A 112 -0.46 -18.20 1.25
CA GLY A 112 0.38 -17.95 2.41
C GLY A 112 1.68 -18.76 2.42
N ASP A 113 2.51 -18.54 3.42
CA ASP A 113 3.83 -19.16 3.41
C ASP A 113 3.90 -20.53 4.09
N TRP A 114 4.86 -21.30 3.62
CA TRP A 114 5.26 -22.55 4.24
C TRP A 114 6.20 -22.35 5.44
N LYS A 115 6.99 -21.27 5.51
CA LYS A 115 8.11 -21.14 6.45
C LYS A 115 7.63 -20.84 7.88
N GLU A 116 6.77 -19.83 8.03
CA GLU A 116 6.27 -19.27 9.28
C GLU A 116 4.88 -19.81 9.60
N PHE A 117 3.93 -19.72 8.66
CA PHE A 117 2.54 -20.10 8.92
C PHE A 117 2.18 -21.53 8.50
N ARG A 118 3.06 -22.25 7.79
CA ARG A 118 2.88 -23.67 7.40
C ARG A 118 1.57 -23.91 6.63
N PHE A 119 1.25 -23.01 5.70
CA PHE A 119 0.10 -23.15 4.82
C PHE A 119 0.37 -24.10 3.66
N ILE A 120 -0.62 -24.93 3.33
CA ILE A 120 -0.70 -25.70 2.09
C ILE A 120 -2.03 -25.41 1.42
N ARG A 121 -2.04 -25.44 0.08
CA ARG A 121 -3.29 -25.37 -0.70
C ARG A 121 -3.55 -26.71 -1.37
N ILE A 122 -4.77 -27.20 -1.24
CA ILE A 122 -5.28 -28.27 -2.08
C ILE A 122 -6.16 -27.62 -3.14
N LEU A 123 -5.85 -27.85 -4.41
CA LEU A 123 -6.61 -27.38 -5.56
C LEU A 123 -7.23 -28.58 -6.27
N ALA A 124 -8.50 -28.48 -6.63
CA ALA A 124 -9.24 -29.51 -7.35
C ALA A 124 -9.86 -28.93 -8.62
N ILE A 125 -9.85 -29.74 -9.69
CA ILE A 125 -10.49 -29.43 -10.97
C ILE A 125 -11.57 -30.49 -11.19
N ASP A 126 -12.83 -30.07 -11.18
CA ASP A 126 -14.00 -30.94 -11.34
C ASP A 126 -14.80 -30.50 -12.58
N ARG A 127 -14.62 -31.20 -13.70
CA ARG A 127 -15.28 -30.89 -15.00
C ARG A 127 -15.11 -29.43 -15.46
N GLY A 128 -13.97 -28.83 -15.16
CA GLY A 128 -13.71 -27.44 -15.50
C GLY A 128 -13.72 -26.49 -14.31
N ASP A 129 -14.52 -26.81 -13.30
CA ASP A 129 -14.70 -26.01 -12.09
C ASP A 129 -13.43 -26.11 -11.22
N VAL A 130 -12.84 -24.97 -10.86
CA VAL A 130 -11.61 -24.91 -10.07
C VAL A 130 -11.93 -24.43 -8.66
N SER A 131 -11.81 -25.36 -7.71
CA SER A 131 -11.96 -25.09 -6.28
C SER A 131 -10.63 -25.25 -5.55
N PHE A 132 -10.51 -24.62 -4.39
CA PHE A 132 -9.35 -24.79 -3.54
C PHE A 132 -9.70 -24.69 -2.07
N MET A 133 -8.79 -25.15 -1.23
CA MET A 133 -8.76 -24.86 0.20
C MET A 133 -7.35 -24.65 0.70
N ASP A 134 -7.23 -23.80 1.71
CA ASP A 134 -5.98 -23.56 2.42
C ASP A 134 -6.02 -24.23 3.78
N ILE A 135 -5.00 -25.03 4.07
CA ILE A 135 -4.85 -25.77 5.33
C ILE A 135 -3.62 -25.21 6.05
N LYS A 136 -3.81 -24.86 7.31
CA LYS A 136 -2.71 -24.52 8.21
C LYS A 136 -2.29 -25.78 8.97
N LEU A 137 -1.08 -26.29 8.73
CA LEU A 137 -0.63 -27.54 9.33
C LEU A 137 -0.22 -27.41 10.80
N SER A 138 0.44 -26.32 11.18
CA SER A 138 0.81 -26.08 12.57
C SER A 138 0.86 -24.58 12.88
N SER A 139 0.58 -24.23 14.12
CA SER A 139 0.91 -22.91 14.66
C SER A 139 2.26 -23.01 15.35
N THR A 140 3.14 -22.03 15.19
CA THR A 140 4.45 -21.95 15.88
C THR A 140 4.35 -22.06 17.41
N ASN A 141 3.15 -21.89 17.97
CA ASN A 141 2.87 -21.91 19.41
C ASN A 141 2.09 -23.16 19.87
N GLU A 142 1.82 -24.13 18.99
CA GLU A 142 1.09 -25.36 19.35
C GLU A 142 1.96 -26.59 19.08
N PRO A 143 1.86 -27.65 19.93
CA PRO A 143 2.55 -28.91 19.67
C PRO A 143 2.13 -29.45 18.31
N PRO A 144 3.00 -30.19 17.61
CA PRO A 144 2.66 -30.78 16.32
C PRO A 144 1.43 -31.67 16.48
N SER A 145 0.28 -31.20 15.98
CA SER A 145 -0.93 -32.00 15.87
C SER A 145 -0.88 -32.80 14.57
N ASP A 146 -1.39 -34.02 14.60
CA ASP A 146 -1.62 -34.81 13.39
C ASP A 146 -2.41 -34.02 12.33
N PHE A 147 -2.27 -34.42 11.06
CA PHE A 147 -3.00 -33.81 9.94
C PHE A 147 -4.50 -33.80 10.24
N LYS A 148 -5.06 -32.60 10.45
CA LYS A 148 -6.49 -32.42 10.71
C LYS A 148 -7.28 -32.81 9.47
N THR A 149 -8.45 -33.43 9.67
CA THR A 149 -9.37 -33.78 8.58
C THR A 149 -9.67 -32.54 7.74
N ALA A 150 -9.35 -32.62 6.45
CA ALA A 150 -9.50 -31.53 5.49
C ALA A 150 -10.62 -31.84 4.50
N ILE A 151 -11.56 -30.92 4.35
CA ILE A 151 -12.83 -31.13 3.63
C ILE A 151 -12.97 -30.11 2.50
N LEU A 152 -12.53 -30.47 1.29
CA LEU A 152 -12.63 -29.63 0.09
C LEU A 152 -13.87 -30.00 -0.70
N VAL A 153 -14.95 -29.21 -0.57
CA VAL A 153 -16.08 -29.38 -1.50
C VAL A 153 -15.70 -28.81 -2.88
N THR A 154 -15.81 -29.65 -3.91
CA THR A 154 -15.45 -29.34 -5.29
C THR A 154 -16.64 -28.77 -6.05
N TYR A 155 -17.86 -29.22 -5.72
CA TYR A 155 -19.09 -28.66 -6.24
C TYR A 155 -20.24 -28.80 -5.23
N PRO A 156 -21.15 -27.82 -5.08
CA PRO A 156 -21.09 -26.49 -5.69
C PRO A 156 -19.95 -25.64 -5.14
N MET A 157 -19.39 -24.77 -5.98
CA MET A 157 -18.26 -23.92 -5.64
C MET A 157 -18.63 -22.76 -4.71
N ASP A 158 -17.66 -22.24 -3.97
CA ASP A 158 -17.80 -20.98 -3.23
C ASP A 158 -18.00 -19.83 -4.21
N SER A 159 -19.16 -19.17 -4.13
CA SER A 159 -19.53 -18.10 -5.04
C SER A 159 -18.66 -16.84 -4.91
N ARG A 160 -17.81 -16.74 -3.89
CA ARG A 160 -16.98 -15.56 -3.61
C ARG A 160 -15.57 -15.61 -4.18
N SER A 161 -15.04 -16.79 -4.50
CA SER A 161 -13.59 -16.94 -4.73
C SER A 161 -13.18 -18.00 -5.75
N MET A 162 -14.10 -18.85 -6.21
CA MET A 162 -13.77 -20.00 -7.06
C MET A 162 -14.10 -19.75 -8.55
N SER A 163 -13.39 -20.46 -9.42
CA SER A 163 -13.45 -20.23 -10.85
C SER A 163 -14.39 -21.21 -11.54
N ARG A 164 -15.40 -20.67 -12.22
CA ARG A 164 -16.26 -21.41 -13.14
C ARG A 164 -15.85 -21.08 -14.57
N VAL A 165 -15.60 -22.09 -15.38
CA VAL A 165 -15.31 -21.86 -16.78
C VAL A 165 -16.63 -21.58 -17.53
N LYS A 166 -16.65 -20.50 -18.32
CA LYS A 166 -17.87 -19.82 -18.81
C LYS A 166 -18.71 -20.58 -19.86
N ASN A 167 -18.30 -21.74 -20.34
CA ASN A 167 -18.85 -22.31 -21.58
C ASN A 167 -19.63 -23.63 -21.45
N HIS A 168 -20.21 -23.96 -20.30
CA HIS A 168 -21.30 -24.94 -20.29
C HIS A 168 -22.64 -24.23 -20.49
N THR A 169 -23.24 -24.50 -21.65
CA THR A 169 -24.68 -24.44 -21.93
C THR A 169 -25.49 -24.85 -20.70
N GLN A 170 -25.97 -23.86 -19.94
CA GLN A 170 -27.22 -23.76 -19.17
C GLN A 170 -27.70 -24.90 -18.27
N GLN A 171 -27.02 -26.04 -18.16
CA GLN A 171 -27.47 -27.13 -17.31
C GLN A 171 -26.81 -27.03 -15.94
N VAL A 172 -27.64 -26.66 -14.97
CA VAL A 172 -27.26 -26.65 -13.56
C VAL A 172 -26.88 -28.09 -13.18
N ARG A 173 -25.68 -28.30 -12.60
CA ARG A 173 -25.30 -29.64 -12.18
C ARG A 173 -26.09 -30.03 -10.92
N ASN A 174 -26.64 -31.24 -10.97
CA ASN A 174 -27.44 -31.87 -9.93
C ASN A 174 -26.63 -32.87 -9.10
N ASP A 175 -25.40 -32.49 -8.73
CA ASP A 175 -24.55 -33.23 -7.80
C ASP A 175 -23.97 -32.31 -6.71
N ILE A 176 -23.53 -32.90 -5.61
CA ILE A 176 -22.63 -32.31 -4.61
C ILE A 176 -21.41 -33.22 -4.55
N ASN A 177 -20.21 -32.67 -4.70
CA ASN A 177 -18.96 -33.42 -4.69
C ASN A 177 -17.98 -32.81 -3.69
N ALA A 178 -17.26 -33.68 -2.98
CA ALA A 178 -16.27 -33.26 -2.00
C ALA A 178 -15.12 -34.25 -1.85
N LEU A 179 -13.94 -33.70 -1.55
CA LEU A 179 -12.73 -34.44 -1.20
C LEU A 179 -12.52 -34.32 0.32
N VAL A 180 -12.52 -35.46 1.01
CA VAL A 180 -12.28 -35.56 2.45
C VAL A 180 -10.96 -36.29 2.67
N PHE A 181 -9.97 -35.57 3.17
CA PHE A 181 -8.65 -36.10 3.53
C PHE A 181 -8.59 -36.28 5.04
N SER A 182 -8.38 -37.50 5.50
CA SER A 182 -8.34 -37.83 6.93
C SER A 182 -7.35 -38.96 7.17
N VAL A 183 -6.67 -38.91 8.33
CA VAL A 183 -5.85 -40.03 8.82
C VAL A 183 -6.75 -41.20 9.26
N GLN A 184 -7.90 -40.88 9.85
CA GLN A 184 -8.88 -41.87 10.30
C GLN A 184 -9.87 -42.20 9.18
N PRO A 185 -10.31 -43.46 9.04
CA PRO A 185 -11.40 -43.83 8.14
C PRO A 185 -12.65 -42.99 8.41
N ILE A 186 -13.34 -42.58 7.35
CA ILE A 186 -14.55 -41.77 7.44
C ILE A 186 -15.78 -42.68 7.44
N LEU A 187 -16.67 -42.48 8.41
CA LEU A 187 -17.93 -43.23 8.55
C LEU A 187 -19.08 -42.55 7.81
N ASN A 188 -19.24 -41.24 7.98
CA ASN A 188 -20.33 -40.49 7.38
C ASN A 188 -19.88 -39.11 6.91
N VAL A 189 -20.46 -38.66 5.81
CA VAL A 189 -20.29 -37.32 5.26
C VAL A 189 -21.67 -36.77 4.93
N THR A 190 -22.03 -35.66 5.54
CA THR A 190 -23.34 -35.03 5.34
C THR A 190 -23.19 -33.59 4.89
N ALA A 191 -23.97 -33.19 3.90
CA ALA A 191 -24.10 -31.81 3.45
C ALA A 191 -25.28 -31.13 4.12
N ASN A 192 -24.98 -30.07 4.88
CA ASN A 192 -25.96 -29.20 5.50
C ASN A 192 -26.11 -27.94 4.65
N ILE A 193 -27.32 -27.71 4.16
CA ILE A 193 -27.65 -26.54 3.34
C ILE A 193 -28.46 -25.57 4.18
N LEU A 194 -28.04 -24.30 4.21
CA LEU A 194 -28.62 -23.24 5.05
C LEU A 194 -29.08 -22.06 4.18
N ASP A 195 -30.15 -21.39 4.58
CA ASP A 195 -30.68 -20.20 3.88
C ASP A 195 -30.44 -18.93 4.71
N SER A 196 -29.62 -18.03 4.19
CA SER A 196 -29.27 -16.77 4.85
C SER A 196 -30.47 -15.83 5.00
N SER A 197 -31.50 -15.94 4.15
CA SER A 197 -32.74 -15.15 4.27
C SER A 197 -33.60 -15.56 5.46
N ARG A 198 -33.30 -16.72 6.05
CA ARG A 198 -33.97 -17.28 7.23
C ARG A 198 -33.01 -17.40 8.41
N ASP A 199 -32.08 -16.45 8.57
CA ASP A 199 -31.09 -16.43 9.65
C ASP A 199 -30.25 -17.72 9.71
N PHE A 200 -29.76 -18.16 8.54
CA PHE A 200 -28.97 -19.38 8.38
C PHE A 200 -29.64 -20.64 8.94
N ARG A 201 -30.98 -20.72 8.90
CA ARG A 201 -31.68 -21.96 9.22
C ARG A 201 -31.36 -23.05 8.20
N MET A 202 -31.16 -24.27 8.69
CA MET A 202 -30.96 -25.44 7.86
C MET A 202 -32.24 -25.74 7.07
N VAL A 203 -32.08 -25.96 5.77
CA VAL A 203 -33.17 -26.22 4.82
C VAL A 203 -33.17 -27.68 4.39
N GLU A 204 -31.99 -28.25 4.15
CA GLU A 204 -31.85 -29.63 3.72
C GLU A 204 -30.56 -30.24 4.28
N GLU A 205 -30.62 -31.52 4.60
CA GLU A 205 -29.50 -32.35 5.03
C GLU A 205 -29.38 -33.51 4.04
N ILE A 206 -28.24 -33.64 3.36
CA ILE A 206 -28.04 -34.60 2.28
C ILE A 206 -26.84 -35.51 2.60
N PRO A 207 -27.01 -36.83 2.74
CA PRO A 207 -25.90 -37.75 2.95
C PRO A 207 -25.11 -37.95 1.64
N LEU A 208 -23.79 -37.93 1.73
CA LEU A 208 -22.88 -38.19 0.61
C LEU A 208 -22.35 -39.62 0.68
N GLN A 209 -22.31 -40.28 -0.48
CA GLN A 209 -21.77 -41.62 -0.65
C GLN A 209 -20.36 -41.56 -1.24
N PRO A 210 -19.47 -42.50 -0.89
CA PRO A 210 -18.18 -42.61 -1.56
C PRO A 210 -18.39 -42.90 -3.06
N ALA A 211 -17.56 -42.31 -3.94
CA ALA A 211 -17.72 -42.40 -5.39
C ALA A 211 -17.52 -43.81 -6.01
N THR A 212 -17.05 -44.79 -5.24
CA THR A 212 -16.96 -46.19 -5.67
C THR A 212 -17.17 -47.13 -4.50
N ASP A 213 -17.94 -48.19 -4.73
CA ASP A 213 -18.07 -49.36 -3.85
C ASP A 213 -16.74 -50.11 -3.81
N SER A 214 -15.81 -49.73 -2.93
CA SER A 214 -14.88 -50.64 -2.23
C SER A 214 -13.61 -49.96 -1.67
N SER A 215 -13.41 -50.22 -0.38
CA SER A 215 -12.18 -50.74 0.26
C SER A 215 -10.86 -49.95 0.29
N LYS A 216 -10.67 -48.84 -0.43
CA LYS A 216 -9.36 -48.15 -0.42
C LYS A 216 -9.45 -46.63 -0.36
N GLY A 217 -9.77 -46.08 0.81
CA GLY A 217 -9.32 -44.75 1.26
C GLY A 217 -9.36 -43.61 0.23
N LYS A 218 -10.31 -43.61 -0.71
CA LYS A 218 -10.43 -42.57 -1.74
C LYS A 218 -11.14 -41.37 -1.11
N PRO A 219 -10.63 -40.16 -1.31
CA PRO A 219 -11.19 -38.98 -0.63
C PRO A 219 -12.51 -38.50 -1.24
N LEU A 220 -13.00 -39.04 -2.37
CA LEU A 220 -14.14 -38.49 -3.10
C LEU A 220 -15.50 -39.01 -2.59
N TYR A 221 -16.32 -38.07 -2.14
CA TYR A 221 -17.70 -38.25 -1.71
C TYR A 221 -18.63 -37.46 -2.63
N HIS A 222 -19.78 -38.05 -2.95
CA HIS A 222 -20.75 -37.46 -3.86
C HIS A 222 -22.19 -37.71 -3.41
N ALA A 223 -23.08 -36.78 -3.73
CA ALA A 223 -24.52 -36.93 -3.58
C ALA A 223 -25.24 -36.38 -4.81
N LYS A 224 -26.44 -36.90 -5.08
CA LYS A 224 -27.38 -36.27 -6.00
C LYS A 224 -28.29 -35.33 -5.21
N TRP A 225 -28.67 -34.22 -5.83
CA TRP A 225 -29.62 -33.26 -5.28
C TRP A 225 -30.41 -32.60 -6.41
N ASN A 226 -31.48 -31.88 -6.08
CA ASN A 226 -32.17 -31.03 -7.04
C ASN A 226 -31.64 -29.59 -6.93
N ALA A 227 -30.72 -29.21 -7.82
CA ALA A 227 -30.10 -27.89 -7.78
C ALA A 227 -31.07 -26.75 -8.11
N GLU A 228 -32.17 -27.03 -8.82
CA GLU A 228 -33.17 -26.01 -9.18
C GLU A 228 -33.84 -25.39 -7.95
N ASN A 229 -33.93 -26.14 -6.85
CA ASN A 229 -34.42 -25.64 -5.56
C ASN A 229 -33.56 -24.51 -4.98
N TYR A 230 -32.33 -24.37 -5.47
CA TYR A 230 -31.32 -23.45 -4.96
C TYR A 230 -30.99 -22.30 -5.93
N ILE A 231 -31.82 -22.10 -6.96
CA ILE A 231 -31.76 -20.95 -7.85
C ILE A 231 -32.18 -19.70 -7.08
N SER A 232 -31.40 -18.61 -7.20
CA SER A 232 -31.69 -17.37 -6.48
C SER A 232 -31.13 -16.15 -7.17
N ALA A 233 -31.82 -15.01 -7.04
CA ALA A 233 -31.30 -13.72 -7.44
C ALA A 233 -29.96 -13.36 -6.75
N SER A 234 -29.73 -13.82 -5.52
CA SER A 234 -28.51 -13.53 -4.76
C SER A 234 -27.53 -14.71 -4.79
N ALA A 235 -26.26 -14.42 -5.09
CA ALA A 235 -25.16 -15.38 -5.07
C ALA A 235 -24.76 -15.86 -3.66
N THR A 236 -25.33 -15.28 -2.60
CA THR A 236 -25.02 -15.58 -1.20
C THR A 236 -26.23 -15.99 -0.39
N ARG A 237 -27.34 -16.37 -1.04
CA ARG A 237 -28.54 -16.81 -0.33
C ARG A 237 -28.35 -18.16 0.35
N TYR A 238 -27.88 -19.15 -0.42
CA TYR A 238 -27.71 -20.51 0.08
C TYR A 238 -26.25 -20.76 0.46
N TRP A 239 -26.08 -21.48 1.55
CA TRP A 239 -24.79 -21.81 2.13
C TRP A 239 -24.68 -23.31 2.35
N LEU A 240 -23.46 -23.83 2.19
CA LEU A 240 -23.15 -25.24 2.32
C LEU A 240 -22.08 -25.42 3.40
N GLN A 241 -22.30 -26.39 4.27
CA GLN A 241 -21.33 -26.89 5.21
C GLN A 241 -21.36 -28.42 5.21
N LEU A 242 -20.19 -29.05 5.06
CA LEU A 242 -20.07 -30.49 5.20
C LEU A 242 -19.74 -30.85 6.64
N LEU A 243 -20.43 -31.84 7.19
CA LEU A 243 -20.11 -32.48 8.45
C LEU A 243 -19.56 -33.87 8.18
N VAL A 244 -18.37 -34.15 8.70
CA VAL A 244 -17.69 -35.43 8.53
C VAL A 244 -17.54 -36.10 9.89
N ILE A 245 -17.90 -37.37 9.99
CA ILE A 245 -17.74 -38.20 11.17
C ILE A 245 -16.73 -39.30 10.85
N ASP A 246 -15.64 -39.36 11.63
CA ASP A 246 -14.63 -40.40 11.48
C ASP A 246 -14.92 -41.66 12.32
N SER A 247 -14.09 -42.69 12.16
CA SER A 247 -14.21 -43.96 12.87
C SER A 247 -14.02 -43.87 14.38
N GLN A 248 -13.47 -42.76 14.88
CA GLN A 248 -13.35 -42.48 16.31
C GLN A 248 -14.55 -41.68 16.85
N GLY A 249 -15.54 -41.39 16.00
CA GLY A 249 -16.71 -40.59 16.35
C GLY A 249 -16.44 -39.08 16.39
N LYS A 250 -15.25 -38.63 15.98
CA LYS A 250 -14.91 -37.20 15.96
C LYS A 250 -15.60 -36.54 14.77
N GLN A 251 -16.31 -35.46 15.06
CA GLN A 251 -16.99 -34.65 14.07
C GLN A 251 -16.11 -33.49 13.63
N THR A 252 -15.94 -33.33 12.31
CA THR A 252 -15.24 -32.20 11.70
C THR A 252 -16.15 -31.53 10.69
N ALA A 253 -16.36 -30.22 10.85
CA ALA A 253 -17.15 -29.42 9.91
C ALA A 253 -16.24 -28.68 8.93
N SER A 254 -16.66 -28.56 7.67
CA SER A 254 -16.03 -27.66 6.71
C SER A 254 -16.33 -26.20 7.05
N ILE A 255 -15.58 -25.30 6.42
CA ILE A 255 -15.92 -23.87 6.46
C ILE A 255 -17.30 -23.69 5.82
N LEU A 256 -18.17 -22.97 6.52
CA LEU A 256 -19.47 -22.56 6.01
C LEU A 256 -19.27 -21.56 4.86
N ARG A 257 -19.79 -21.87 3.67
CA ARG A 257 -19.55 -21.08 2.46
C ARG A 257 -20.80 -20.88 1.61
N PRO A 258 -20.98 -19.71 0.98
CA PRO A 258 -22.10 -19.48 0.07
C PRO A 258 -21.84 -20.18 -1.26
N PHE A 259 -22.90 -20.56 -1.95
CA PHE A 259 -22.80 -21.08 -3.30
C PHE A 259 -23.89 -20.52 -4.21
N SER A 260 -23.66 -20.60 -5.51
CA SER A 260 -24.66 -20.30 -6.53
C SER A 260 -24.61 -21.38 -7.60
N VAL A 261 -25.70 -22.12 -7.75
CA VAL A 261 -25.84 -23.19 -8.75
C VAL A 261 -25.84 -22.62 -10.19
N GLU A 262 -26.30 -21.38 -10.33
CA GLU A 262 -26.26 -20.60 -11.57
C GLU A 262 -24.86 -20.06 -11.90
N GLY A 263 -23.90 -20.18 -10.98
CA GLY A 263 -22.54 -19.65 -11.16
C GLY A 263 -22.43 -18.15 -11.01
N LYS A 264 -23.37 -17.50 -10.31
CA LYS A 264 -23.27 -16.08 -9.99
C LYS A 264 -22.12 -15.86 -9.01
N THR A 265 -21.28 -14.89 -9.29
CA THR A 265 -20.20 -14.49 -8.39
C THR A 265 -20.71 -13.48 -7.37
N ALA A 266 -20.51 -13.78 -6.09
CA ALA A 266 -20.79 -12.88 -4.99
C ALA A 266 -19.71 -11.78 -4.93
N LYS A 267 -20.14 -10.54 -4.69
CA LYS A 267 -19.19 -9.46 -4.39
C LYS A 267 -18.54 -9.74 -3.05
N PHE A 268 -17.23 -9.97 -3.06
CA PHE A 268 -16.42 -10.08 -1.86
C PHE A 268 -15.97 -8.67 -1.45
N SER A 269 -16.20 -8.29 -0.19
CA SER A 269 -15.67 -7.04 0.37
C SER A 269 -14.32 -7.34 1.01
N PRO A 270 -13.19 -7.01 0.37
CA PRO A 270 -11.87 -7.26 0.93
C PRO A 270 -11.67 -6.44 2.21
N SER A 271 -10.81 -6.93 3.11
CA SER A 271 -10.32 -6.09 4.20
C SER A 271 -9.58 -4.89 3.63
N TRP A 272 -9.50 -3.78 4.37
CA TRP A 272 -8.75 -2.60 3.93
C TRP A 272 -7.29 -2.94 3.58
N LEU A 273 -6.69 -3.89 4.30
CA LEU A 273 -5.33 -4.36 4.07
C LEU A 273 -5.23 -5.17 2.78
N ALA A 274 -6.19 -6.07 2.53
CA ALA A 274 -6.29 -6.80 1.27
C ALA A 274 -6.48 -5.84 0.09
N PHE A 275 -7.32 -4.82 0.24
CA PHE A 275 -7.52 -3.78 -0.77
C PHE A 275 -6.21 -3.05 -1.11
N LEU A 276 -5.46 -2.58 -0.10
CA LEU A 276 -4.19 -1.91 -0.33
C LEU A 276 -3.18 -2.80 -1.07
N VAL A 277 -3.22 -4.11 -0.83
CA VAL A 277 -2.21 -5.04 -1.31
C VAL A 277 -2.58 -5.64 -2.65
N PHE A 278 -3.86 -5.93 -2.92
CA PHE A 278 -4.33 -6.60 -4.12
C PHE A 278 -5.02 -5.68 -5.12
N ASP A 279 -5.76 -4.68 -4.65
CA ASP A 279 -6.58 -3.83 -5.52
C ASP A 279 -5.82 -2.63 -6.08
N LEU A 280 -4.91 -2.06 -5.28
CA LEU A 280 -4.07 -0.95 -5.71
C LEU A 280 -2.90 -1.41 -6.59
N GLN A 281 -2.77 -0.78 -7.76
CA GLN A 281 -1.58 -0.88 -8.58
C GLN A 281 -0.53 0.09 -8.01
N TRP A 282 0.40 -0.42 -7.19
CA TRP A 282 1.39 0.39 -6.49
C TRP A 282 2.31 1.19 -7.41
N GLU A 283 2.54 0.73 -8.64
CA GLU A 283 3.27 1.48 -9.68
C GLU A 283 2.63 2.85 -9.96
N GLU A 284 1.32 2.88 -10.17
CA GLU A 284 0.56 4.11 -10.42
C GLU A 284 0.44 4.97 -9.17
N VAL A 285 0.15 4.33 -8.03
CA VAL A 285 0.03 5.01 -6.73
C VAL A 285 1.36 5.67 -6.36
N PHE A 286 2.48 5.02 -6.62
CA PHE A 286 3.81 5.55 -6.36
C PHE A 286 4.04 6.87 -7.10
N HIS A 287 3.72 6.93 -8.40
CA HIS A 287 3.82 8.17 -9.18
C HIS A 287 2.99 9.30 -8.56
N VAL A 288 1.73 9.02 -8.19
CA VAL A 288 0.83 10.02 -7.59
C VAL A 288 1.36 10.52 -6.25
N LEU A 289 1.80 9.61 -5.37
CA LEU A 289 2.34 9.96 -4.06
C LEU A 289 3.64 10.76 -4.18
N GLN A 290 4.55 10.35 -5.07
CA GLN A 290 5.82 11.03 -5.27
C GLN A 290 5.62 12.47 -5.79
N TRP A 291 4.82 12.65 -6.84
CA TRP A 291 4.60 13.99 -7.41
C TRP A 291 3.72 14.88 -6.53
N SER A 292 2.77 14.31 -5.78
CA SER A 292 1.99 15.09 -4.81
C SER A 292 2.86 15.61 -3.67
N ASN A 293 3.80 14.80 -3.15
CA ASN A 293 4.76 15.24 -2.14
C ASN A 293 5.68 16.35 -2.66
N ILE A 294 6.26 16.16 -3.85
CA ILE A 294 7.10 17.18 -4.50
C ILE A 294 6.32 18.48 -4.70
N SER A 295 5.09 18.39 -5.23
CA SER A 295 4.22 19.55 -5.43
C SER A 295 3.93 20.27 -4.13
N PHE A 296 3.65 19.53 -3.05
CA PHE A 296 3.49 20.10 -1.72
C PHE A 296 4.73 20.85 -1.25
N LEU A 297 5.93 20.29 -1.42
CA LEU A 297 7.19 20.96 -1.04
C LEU A 297 7.47 22.22 -1.87
N ILE A 298 7.21 22.17 -3.19
CA ILE A 298 7.32 23.35 -4.05
C ILE A 298 6.34 24.43 -3.60
N LEU A 299 5.08 24.08 -3.32
CA LEU A 299 4.09 25.02 -2.81
C LEU A 299 4.52 25.59 -1.45
N LEU A 300 5.01 24.76 -0.54
CA LEU A 300 5.51 25.17 0.77
C LEU A 300 6.66 26.19 0.67
N LEU A 301 7.54 26.07 -0.33
CA LEU A 301 8.66 27.00 -0.52
C LEU A 301 8.26 28.26 -1.29
N CYS A 302 7.47 28.13 -2.37
CA CYS A 302 7.16 29.21 -3.29
C CYS A 302 6.04 30.12 -2.77
N PHE A 303 4.92 29.55 -2.33
CA PHE A 303 3.74 30.32 -1.93
C PHE A 303 4.04 31.32 -0.80
N PRO A 304 4.71 30.94 0.30
CA PRO A 304 4.99 31.89 1.37
C PRO A 304 6.03 32.94 0.98
N LYS A 305 6.98 32.58 0.09
CA LYS A 305 7.99 33.51 -0.39
C LYS A 305 7.37 34.63 -1.24
N ILE A 306 6.46 34.26 -2.15
CA ILE A 306 5.70 35.22 -2.97
C ILE A 306 4.85 36.10 -2.05
N LEU A 307 4.16 35.50 -1.08
CA LEU A 307 3.35 36.24 -0.12
C LEU A 307 4.19 37.26 0.69
N ASN A 308 5.37 36.85 1.17
CA ASN A 308 6.28 37.74 1.88
C ASN A 308 6.72 38.94 1.01
N LEU A 309 7.07 38.69 -0.26
CA LEU A 309 7.45 39.75 -1.20
C LEU A 309 6.31 40.76 -1.44
N LEU A 310 5.07 40.27 -1.59
CA LEU A 310 3.89 41.12 -1.74
C LEU A 310 3.62 41.96 -0.48
N MET A 311 3.81 41.38 0.70
CA MET A 311 3.60 42.07 1.98
C MET A 311 4.68 43.11 2.30
N GLU A 312 5.94 42.84 1.95
CA GLU A 312 7.06 43.78 2.07
C GLU A 312 6.85 44.99 1.15
N ARG A 313 6.45 44.76 -0.12
CA ARG A 313 6.17 45.84 -1.09
C ARG A 313 5.11 46.82 -0.59
N ASN A 314 4.09 46.33 0.10
CA ASN A 314 2.97 47.16 0.57
C ASN A 314 3.22 47.79 1.96
N SER A 315 4.40 47.62 2.58
CA SER A 315 4.70 48.04 3.97
C SER A 315 3.65 47.56 5.00
N SER A 316 2.93 46.49 4.66
CA SER A 316 1.76 46.00 5.40
C SER A 316 2.14 44.94 6.42
N TYR A 317 3.36 44.38 6.33
CA TYR A 317 3.83 43.30 7.20
C TYR A 317 3.76 43.63 8.70
N GLN A 318 4.29 44.79 9.12
CA GLN A 318 4.30 45.18 10.53
C GLN A 318 2.88 45.43 11.05
N LYS A 319 2.03 46.08 10.24
CA LYS A 319 0.62 46.32 10.56
C LYS A 319 -0.17 45.00 10.67
N TRP A 320 0.14 44.03 9.82
CA TRP A 320 -0.47 42.70 9.80
C TRP A 320 0.03 41.80 10.93
N ALA A 321 1.33 41.75 11.21
CA ALA A 321 1.89 40.96 12.31
C ALA A 321 1.38 41.44 13.69
N VAL A 322 1.19 42.76 13.86
CA VAL A 322 0.60 43.34 15.07
C VAL A 322 -0.91 43.06 15.16
N SER A 323 -1.65 43.08 14.05
CA SER A 323 -3.09 42.74 14.06
C SER A 323 -3.35 41.26 14.39
N VAL A 324 -2.45 40.37 13.98
CA VAL A 324 -2.44 38.93 14.34
C VAL A 324 -2.27 38.73 15.86
N SER A 325 -1.55 39.63 16.53
CA SER A 325 -1.32 39.56 17.98
C SER A 325 -2.48 40.10 18.82
N ILE A 326 -3.41 40.88 18.23
CA ILE A 326 -4.35 41.74 19.00
C ILE A 326 -5.84 41.54 18.62
N SER A 327 -6.25 41.03 17.43
CA SER A 327 -7.67 41.17 17.00
C SER A 327 -8.47 39.94 16.51
N SER A 328 -9.72 39.89 17.02
CA SER A 328 -11.00 39.28 16.54
C SER A 328 -11.44 37.89 17.01
N SER A 329 -12.77 37.75 17.23
CA SER A 329 -13.48 36.71 18.00
C SER A 329 -13.88 35.44 17.22
N ILE A 330 -13.38 35.23 16.00
CA ILE A 330 -13.78 34.08 15.16
C ILE A 330 -12.61 33.08 15.05
N VAL A 331 -12.81 31.88 15.61
CA VAL A 331 -11.79 30.82 15.74
C VAL A 331 -11.15 30.44 14.38
N GLN A 332 -11.94 30.35 13.30
CA GLN A 332 -11.44 30.00 11.96
C GLN A 332 -10.47 31.03 11.38
N ARG A 333 -10.75 32.34 11.55
CA ARG A 333 -9.84 33.41 11.10
C ARG A 333 -8.50 33.28 11.82
N LYS A 334 -8.50 33.07 13.14
CA LYS A 334 -7.27 32.92 13.94
C LYS A 334 -6.36 31.77 13.47
N PHE A 335 -6.94 30.63 13.05
CA PHE A 335 -6.16 29.50 12.56
C PHE A 335 -5.46 29.83 11.24
N VAL A 336 -6.21 30.34 10.25
CA VAL A 336 -5.67 30.73 8.94
C VAL A 336 -4.57 31.79 9.10
N PHE A 337 -4.79 32.79 9.96
CA PHE A 337 -3.78 33.82 10.24
C PHE A 337 -2.50 33.26 10.86
N ARG A 338 -2.59 32.35 11.85
CA ARG A 338 -1.40 31.70 12.44
C ARG A 338 -0.65 30.84 11.42
N LEU A 339 -1.39 30.12 10.56
CA LEU A 339 -0.80 29.30 9.51
C LEU A 339 -0.05 30.18 8.48
N LEU A 340 -0.66 31.26 8.01
CA LEU A 340 0.00 32.20 7.09
C LEU A 340 1.24 32.84 7.73
N TRP A 341 1.17 33.20 9.01
CA TRP A 341 2.31 33.78 9.72
C TRP A 341 3.46 32.77 9.86
N PHE A 342 3.17 31.53 10.26
CA PHE A 342 4.15 30.43 10.29
C PHE A 342 4.84 30.24 8.93
N LEU A 343 4.04 30.22 7.85
CA LEU A 343 4.52 30.04 6.49
C LEU A 343 5.45 31.21 6.08
N ILE A 344 5.04 32.45 6.35
CA ILE A 344 5.85 33.62 6.00
C ILE A 344 7.16 33.62 6.80
N GLU A 345 7.13 33.47 8.12
CA GLU A 345 8.33 33.49 8.96
C GLU A 345 9.34 32.41 8.55
N GLY A 346 8.88 31.20 8.18
CA GLY A 346 9.75 30.15 7.65
C GLY A 346 10.45 30.52 6.33
N SER A 347 9.83 31.34 5.49
CA SER A 347 10.39 31.78 4.20
C SER A 347 11.25 33.06 4.27
N ARG A 348 11.24 33.76 5.41
CA ARG A 348 12.00 35.01 5.62
C ARG A 348 13.49 34.76 5.84
N VAL A 349 13.86 33.61 6.38
CA VAL A 349 15.26 33.24 6.62
C VAL A 349 15.94 32.86 5.30
N LYS A 350 16.57 33.86 4.64
CA LYS A 350 17.14 33.72 3.29
C LYS A 350 18.06 32.51 3.17
N THR A 351 19.00 32.33 4.08
CA THR A 351 20.00 31.25 4.05
C THR A 351 19.36 29.87 4.09
N LEU A 352 18.50 29.61 5.08
CA LEU A 352 17.80 28.32 5.22
C LEU A 352 16.83 28.07 4.06
N TRP A 353 16.14 29.10 3.59
CA TRP A 353 15.23 28.99 2.45
C TRP A 353 15.97 28.62 1.15
N TYR A 354 17.08 29.30 0.84
CA TYR A 354 17.90 28.93 -0.33
C TYR A 354 18.49 27.53 -0.19
N ALA A 355 18.90 27.13 1.02
CA ALA A 355 19.39 25.77 1.26
C ALA A 355 18.30 24.71 1.01
N MET A 356 17.06 24.93 1.45
CA MET A 356 15.91 24.06 1.15
C MET A 356 15.60 24.01 -0.34
N VAL A 357 15.63 25.15 -1.04
CA VAL A 357 15.40 25.21 -2.51
C VAL A 357 16.47 24.45 -3.28
N ILE A 358 17.76 24.69 -2.97
CA ILE A 358 18.88 23.99 -3.61
C ILE A 358 18.77 22.49 -3.36
N TYR A 359 18.44 22.10 -2.13
CA TYR A 359 18.26 20.69 -1.79
C TYR A 359 17.11 20.04 -2.55
N LEU A 360 15.96 20.71 -2.67
CA LEU A 360 14.83 20.20 -3.45
C LEU A 360 15.17 20.08 -4.94
N ILE A 361 15.85 21.08 -5.52
CA ILE A 361 16.33 21.03 -6.91
C ILE A 361 17.30 19.86 -7.11
N TYR A 362 18.20 19.63 -6.16
CA TYR A 362 19.10 18.49 -6.19
C TYR A 362 18.30 17.17 -6.22
N LEU A 363 17.31 16.98 -5.34
CA LEU A 363 16.49 15.76 -5.33
C LEU A 363 15.70 15.56 -6.63
N LEU A 364 15.37 16.63 -7.37
CA LEU A 364 14.68 16.52 -8.65
C LEU A 364 15.59 16.16 -9.83
N THR A 365 16.86 16.54 -9.76
CA THR A 365 17.77 16.52 -10.94
C THR A 365 18.94 15.55 -10.79
N MET A 366 19.43 15.34 -9.58
CA MET A 366 20.66 14.62 -9.28
C MET A 366 20.39 13.24 -8.65
N PRO A 367 21.39 12.34 -8.67
CA PRO A 367 21.30 11.07 -7.95
C PRO A 367 21.16 11.28 -6.44
N TRP A 368 20.20 10.58 -5.85
CA TRP A 368 19.93 10.61 -4.41
C TRP A 368 21.03 9.88 -3.66
N PHE A 369 21.38 8.68 -4.11
CA PHE A 369 22.49 7.91 -3.56
C PHE A 369 23.08 6.89 -4.55
N TRP A 370 24.26 6.38 -4.20
CA TRP A 370 24.99 5.34 -4.92
C TRP A 370 25.02 4.04 -4.12
N GLY A 371 24.93 2.90 -4.80
CA GLY A 371 24.96 1.61 -4.11
C GLY A 371 25.04 0.40 -5.02
N HIS A 372 25.37 -0.74 -4.42
CA HIS A 372 25.44 -2.05 -5.06
C HIS A 372 24.04 -2.66 -5.17
N ALA A 373 23.30 -2.30 -6.22
CA ALA A 373 21.89 -2.63 -6.36
C ALA A 373 21.61 -4.12 -6.64
N THR A 374 22.53 -4.88 -7.24
CA THR A 374 22.27 -6.27 -7.69
C THR A 374 23.07 -7.34 -6.96
N SER A 375 24.31 -7.06 -6.54
CA SER A 375 25.15 -8.01 -5.78
C SER A 375 26.15 -7.28 -4.88
N GLU A 376 26.60 -7.89 -3.78
CA GLU A 376 27.46 -7.25 -2.76
C GLU A 376 28.74 -6.63 -3.29
N LYS A 377 29.33 -7.24 -4.32
CA LYS A 377 30.55 -6.75 -5.00
C LYS A 377 30.27 -6.36 -6.45
N GLY A 378 29.00 -6.08 -6.77
CA GLY A 378 28.56 -5.72 -8.10
C GLY A 378 28.93 -4.31 -8.50
N ASN A 379 28.53 -3.90 -9.70
CA ASN A 379 28.71 -2.51 -10.13
C ASN A 379 27.93 -1.53 -9.23
N ILE A 380 28.42 -0.30 -9.14
CA ILE A 380 27.74 0.78 -8.43
C ILE A 380 26.65 1.36 -9.34
N PHE A 381 25.42 1.37 -8.85
CA PHE A 381 24.28 1.99 -9.51
C PHE A 381 23.98 3.34 -8.85
N LYS A 382 23.37 4.24 -9.63
CA LYS A 382 22.93 5.56 -9.14
C LYS A 382 21.41 5.53 -8.99
N LEU A 383 20.90 5.81 -7.80
CA LEU A 383 19.46 5.98 -7.60
C LEU A 383 19.06 7.41 -8.01
N CYS A 384 18.17 7.54 -8.98
CA CYS A 384 17.52 8.80 -9.34
C CYS A 384 16.03 8.74 -9.03
N LEU A 385 15.37 9.91 -9.06
CA LEU A 385 13.92 10.03 -8.85
C LEU A 385 13.09 9.05 -9.73
N SER A 386 13.58 8.78 -10.93
CA SER A 386 12.97 7.96 -11.98
C SER A 386 13.48 6.52 -12.06
N GLY A 387 14.38 6.09 -11.17
CA GLY A 387 14.87 4.71 -11.16
C GLY A 387 16.36 4.57 -10.88
N TRP A 388 16.78 3.32 -10.75
CA TRP A 388 18.19 2.97 -10.79
C TRP A 388 18.75 3.18 -12.19
N ARG A 389 19.89 3.86 -12.28
CA ARG A 389 20.66 4.04 -13.52
C ARG A 389 22.01 3.34 -13.41
N ILE A 390 22.36 2.58 -14.45
CA ILE A 390 23.69 2.00 -14.62
C ILE A 390 24.57 2.94 -15.46
N GLN A 391 25.85 3.03 -15.11
CA GLN A 391 26.85 3.64 -15.98
C GLN A 391 27.49 2.53 -16.82
N SER A 392 27.16 2.47 -18.12
CA SER A 392 27.79 1.52 -19.03
C SER A 392 29.27 1.87 -19.22
N SER A 393 30.14 0.86 -19.19
CA SER A 393 31.58 0.99 -19.41
C SER A 393 31.95 1.28 -20.89
N SER A 394 31.01 1.14 -21.84
CA SER A 394 31.27 1.27 -23.28
C SER A 394 30.80 2.58 -23.93
N GLY A 395 30.36 3.59 -23.18
CA GLY A 395 29.95 4.90 -23.73
C GLY A 395 28.64 4.90 -24.54
N THR A 396 28.13 3.74 -24.96
CA THR A 396 26.78 3.60 -25.53
C THR A 396 25.75 3.57 -24.41
N THR A 397 24.87 4.57 -24.40
CA THR A 397 23.81 4.80 -23.42
C THR A 397 22.79 3.66 -23.40
N THR A 398 22.93 2.71 -22.49
CA THR A 398 21.80 1.88 -22.04
C THR A 398 21.35 2.40 -20.69
N SER A 399 20.50 3.44 -20.70
CA SER A 399 19.78 3.87 -19.51
C SER A 399 18.62 2.90 -19.25
N GLU A 400 18.94 1.70 -18.78
CA GLU A 400 17.91 0.81 -18.24
C GLU A 400 17.43 1.39 -16.92
N TRP A 401 16.17 1.82 -16.88
CA TRP A 401 15.50 2.24 -15.66
C TRP A 401 15.08 0.98 -14.91
N LEU A 402 15.83 0.65 -13.86
CA LEU A 402 15.53 -0.52 -13.05
C LEU A 402 14.70 -0.16 -11.82
N GLY A 403 13.74 -1.03 -11.49
CA GLY A 403 13.08 -1.04 -10.19
C GLY A 403 12.17 0.16 -9.95
N PHE A 404 11.46 0.66 -10.96
CA PHE A 404 10.62 1.86 -10.83
C PHE A 404 9.63 1.80 -9.65
N PRO A 405 8.78 0.76 -9.50
CA PRO A 405 7.95 0.62 -8.29
C PRO A 405 8.76 0.23 -7.04
N ASP A 406 9.92 -0.42 -7.18
CA ASP A 406 10.75 -0.76 -6.01
C ASP A 406 11.34 0.47 -5.31
N LEU A 407 11.50 1.58 -6.05
CA LEU A 407 11.91 2.87 -5.48
C LEU A 407 11.03 3.27 -4.32
N MET A 408 9.73 2.93 -4.37
CA MET A 408 8.75 3.29 -3.37
C MET A 408 9.22 2.95 -1.94
N THR A 409 9.95 1.85 -1.78
CA THR A 409 10.46 1.37 -0.48
C THR A 409 11.53 2.28 0.13
N ILE A 410 12.17 3.13 -0.67
CA ILE A 410 13.21 4.06 -0.25
C ILE A 410 12.73 5.51 -0.37
N THR A 411 12.21 5.87 -1.54
CA THR A 411 11.89 7.26 -1.90
C THR A 411 10.70 7.79 -1.12
N LEU A 412 9.61 7.03 -0.96
CA LEU A 412 8.45 7.51 -0.20
C LEU A 412 8.78 7.68 1.29
N PRO A 413 9.39 6.71 1.99
CA PRO A 413 9.79 6.91 3.38
C PRO A 413 10.73 8.10 3.56
N PHE A 414 11.71 8.25 2.67
CA PHE A 414 12.63 9.38 2.72
C PHE A 414 11.91 10.72 2.55
N MET A 415 11.03 10.85 1.55
CA MET A 415 10.32 12.10 1.30
C MET A 415 9.33 12.43 2.41
N TYR A 416 8.47 11.48 2.80
CA TYR A 416 7.38 11.73 3.73
C TYR A 416 7.81 11.73 5.21
N PHE A 417 8.81 10.94 5.61
CA PHE A 417 9.24 10.87 7.01
C PHE A 417 10.48 11.70 7.31
N ILE A 418 11.31 12.03 6.30
CA ILE A 418 12.53 12.82 6.50
C ILE A 418 12.41 14.22 5.88
N VAL A 419 12.26 14.32 4.56
CA VAL A 419 12.35 15.62 3.86
C VAL A 419 11.20 16.57 4.22
N THR A 420 9.95 16.10 4.12
CA THR A 420 8.77 16.93 4.44
C THR A 420 8.77 17.38 5.91
N PRO A 421 8.96 16.49 6.90
CA PRO A 421 9.01 16.91 8.30
C PRO A 421 10.20 17.82 8.61
N LEU A 422 11.35 17.61 7.98
CA LEU A 422 12.51 18.49 8.10
C LEU A 422 12.18 19.93 7.67
N PHE A 423 11.53 20.12 6.51
CA PHE A 423 11.16 21.47 6.04
C PHE A 423 10.16 22.14 7.00
N LEU A 424 9.19 21.38 7.49
CA LEU A 424 8.24 21.87 8.48
C LEU A 424 8.92 22.23 9.81
N LEU A 425 9.94 21.48 10.24
CA LEU A 425 10.73 21.82 11.43
C LEU A 425 11.56 23.09 11.22
N ILE A 426 12.18 23.28 10.05
CA ILE A 426 12.93 24.50 9.73
C ILE A 426 12.01 25.73 9.81
N TYR A 427 10.79 25.63 9.27
CA TYR A 427 9.79 26.68 9.39
C TYR A 427 9.36 26.88 10.85
N SER A 428 9.20 25.80 11.62
CA SER A 428 8.82 25.84 13.03
C SER A 428 9.86 26.52 13.91
N PHE A 429 11.15 26.22 13.71
CA PHE A 429 12.26 26.89 14.40
C PHE A 429 12.35 28.38 14.03
N SER A 430 12.05 28.72 12.78
CA SER A 430 12.03 30.12 12.33
C SER A 430 10.88 30.89 12.96
N ALA A 431 9.68 30.32 12.99
CA ALA A 431 8.51 30.90 13.61
C ALA A 431 8.65 31.02 15.14
N GLU A 432 9.20 29.99 15.82
CA GLU A 432 9.44 30.00 17.26
C GLU A 432 10.42 31.13 17.65
N ARG A 433 11.53 31.27 16.91
CA ARG A 433 12.48 32.38 17.09
C ARG A 433 11.78 33.72 16.92
N SER A 434 11.03 33.92 15.83
CA SER A 434 10.32 35.18 15.60
C SER A 434 9.34 35.51 16.73
N ALA A 435 8.58 34.52 17.22
CA ALA A 435 7.70 34.69 18.38
C ALA A 435 8.47 35.11 19.64
N ALA A 436 9.57 34.43 19.96
CA ALA A 436 10.41 34.76 21.10
C ALA A 436 10.95 36.20 21.04
N CYS A 437 11.40 36.66 19.87
CA CYS A 437 11.83 38.04 19.66
C CYS A 437 10.69 39.05 19.86
N PHE A 438 9.49 38.77 19.35
CA PHE A 438 8.31 39.64 19.55
C PHE A 438 7.92 39.77 21.03
N TYR A 439 7.98 38.68 21.80
CA TYR A 439 7.70 38.71 23.25
C TYR A 439 8.78 39.46 24.04
N SER A 440 10.06 39.26 23.71
CA SER A 440 11.17 39.95 24.37
C SER A 440 11.10 41.47 24.16
N SER A 441 10.84 41.93 22.93
CA SER A 441 10.73 43.35 22.58
C SER A 441 9.58 44.09 23.29
N LYS A 442 8.47 43.39 23.60
CA LYS A 442 7.37 43.96 24.40
C LYS A 442 7.75 44.18 25.87
N ASN A 443 8.61 43.34 26.43
CA ASN A 443 9.05 43.47 27.82
C ASN A 443 10.11 44.57 28.00
N THR A 444 10.99 44.77 27.02
CA THR A 444 12.03 45.83 27.08
C THR A 444 11.47 47.23 26.91
N LYS A 445 10.41 47.42 26.11
CA LYS A 445 9.71 48.71 26.01
C LYS A 445 8.93 49.12 27.27
N CYS A 446 8.93 48.31 28.32
CA CYS A 446 8.22 48.59 29.57
C CYS A 446 9.15 49.04 30.72
N SER A 447 10.48 49.06 30.52
CA SER A 447 11.44 49.37 31.60
C SER A 447 12.26 50.66 31.45
N ASP A 448 12.31 51.32 30.29
CA ASP A 448 13.10 52.54 30.16
C ASP A 448 12.41 53.59 29.28
N ILE A 449 12.19 54.78 29.85
CA ILE A 449 12.63 56.10 29.34
C ILE A 449 11.87 57.21 30.08
N GLN A 450 12.57 57.86 31.01
CA GLN A 450 12.39 59.27 31.34
C GLN A 450 13.61 60.02 30.80
N MET A 451 13.46 60.75 29.70
CA MET A 451 14.01 62.10 29.49
C MET A 451 13.68 62.64 28.09
N HIS A 452 13.44 63.95 28.08
CA HIS A 452 13.04 64.87 27.01
C HIS A 452 13.77 64.73 25.66
N PHE A 453 13.02 64.91 24.55
CA PHE A 453 13.37 65.89 23.50
C PHE A 453 12.14 66.20 22.61
N ASP A 454 12.18 67.41 22.06
CA ASP A 454 11.10 68.23 21.51
C ASP A 454 10.25 67.69 20.35
N THR A 455 8.94 67.94 20.51
CA THR A 455 7.98 68.56 19.59
C THR A 455 8.25 68.49 18.08
N GLY A 456 7.40 67.74 17.36
CA GLY A 456 7.21 67.92 15.92
C GLY A 456 6.45 66.79 15.24
N ASN A 457 5.11 66.81 15.34
CA ASN A 457 4.16 65.99 14.60
C ASN A 457 4.23 64.47 14.80
N TYR A 458 3.21 63.90 15.47
CA TYR A 458 2.56 62.59 15.20
C TYR A 458 1.66 62.17 16.39
N ARG A 459 1.05 63.14 17.07
CA ARG A 459 -0.01 62.91 18.06
C ARG A 459 -1.37 62.95 17.38
N THR A 460 -1.78 61.83 16.76
CA THR A 460 -3.20 61.51 16.51
C THR A 460 -3.38 60.06 16.06
N PHE A 461 -3.09 59.08 16.93
CA PHE A 461 -3.79 57.77 16.89
C PHE A 461 -3.58 56.89 18.15
N LEU A 462 -3.32 57.48 19.32
CA LEU A 462 -2.99 56.72 20.54
C LEU A 462 -3.87 57.08 21.73
N GLN A 463 -5.16 57.28 21.49
CA GLN A 463 -6.11 57.63 22.54
C GLN A 463 -7.45 56.90 22.37
N SER A 464 -7.43 55.57 22.55
CA SER A 464 -8.56 54.79 23.08
C SER A 464 -8.29 53.28 23.06
N TYR A 465 -7.26 52.81 23.74
CA TYR A 465 -7.28 51.42 24.21
C TYR A 465 -6.85 51.39 25.67
N ASN A 466 -7.85 51.38 26.54
CA ASN A 466 -7.70 51.05 27.96
C ASN A 466 -7.05 49.68 28.05
N CYS A 467 -5.75 49.68 28.35
CA CYS A 467 -5.00 48.48 28.68
C CYS A 467 -5.42 48.05 30.09
N THR A 468 -6.49 47.26 30.18
CA THR A 468 -6.76 46.50 31.39
C THR A 468 -5.66 45.46 31.54
N THR A 469 -4.82 45.70 32.53
CA THR A 469 -3.82 44.78 33.07
C THR A 469 -4.43 43.42 33.34
N ARG A 470 -4.17 42.46 32.45
CA ARG A 470 -4.11 41.04 32.82
C ARG A 470 -2.76 40.52 32.36
N SER A 471 -1.83 40.50 33.32
CA SER A 471 -0.67 39.63 33.32
C SER A 471 -1.13 38.18 33.12
N PHE A 472 -1.20 37.73 31.86
CA PHE A 472 -1.07 36.31 31.56
C PHE A 472 0.41 36.04 31.34
N GLY A 473 1.09 35.75 32.45
CA GLY A 473 2.46 35.26 32.44
C GLY A 473 2.54 33.99 31.61
N CYS A 474 3.07 34.10 30.39
CA CYS A 474 3.41 32.96 29.55
C CYS A 474 4.91 32.66 29.66
N LYS A 475 5.40 32.44 30.89
CA LYS A 475 6.74 31.84 31.11
C LYS A 475 6.74 30.33 30.84
N ILE A 476 5.56 29.70 30.67
CA ILE A 476 5.40 28.25 30.51
C ILE A 476 5.46 27.79 29.03
N CYS A 477 5.10 28.63 28.05
CA CYS A 477 5.07 28.19 26.64
C CYS A 477 6.39 28.32 25.87
N ALA A 478 7.32 29.20 26.27
CA ALA A 478 8.58 29.38 25.55
C ALA A 478 9.53 28.16 25.70
N GLY A 479 9.52 27.51 26.87
CA GLY A 479 10.38 26.34 27.12
C GLY A 479 9.81 25.03 26.58
N TRP A 480 8.49 24.81 26.69
CA TRP A 480 7.89 23.53 26.30
C TRP A 480 7.81 23.36 24.77
N LEU A 481 7.47 24.42 24.04
CA LEU A 481 7.47 24.40 22.57
C LEU A 481 8.86 24.11 22.02
N ARG A 482 9.89 24.78 22.55
CA ARG A 482 11.30 24.53 22.19
C ARG A 482 11.70 23.09 22.46
N LYS A 483 11.38 22.55 23.64
CA LYS A 483 11.63 21.14 24.00
C LYS A 483 10.91 20.18 23.06
N ALA A 484 9.67 20.47 22.68
CA ALA A 484 8.92 19.67 21.72
C ALA A 484 9.55 19.68 20.31
N LEU A 485 10.01 20.84 19.82
CA LEU A 485 10.72 20.94 18.54
C LEU A 485 12.05 20.19 18.55
N LEU A 486 12.82 20.27 19.65
CA LEU A 486 14.06 19.51 19.82
C LEU A 486 13.79 18.01 19.90
N PHE A 487 12.74 17.58 20.60
CA PHE A 487 12.32 16.18 20.64
C PHE A 487 11.93 15.68 19.25
N ALA A 488 11.10 16.45 18.51
CA ALA A 488 10.72 16.11 17.14
C ALA A 488 11.94 16.03 16.20
N SER A 489 12.93 16.91 16.39
CA SER A 489 14.20 16.89 15.67
C SER A 489 14.99 15.61 15.97
N ALA A 490 15.06 15.18 17.23
CA ALA A 490 15.71 13.94 17.62
C ALA A 490 15.00 12.70 17.03
N VAL A 491 13.67 12.70 17.00
CA VAL A 491 12.88 11.64 16.36
C VAL A 491 13.19 11.55 14.86
N ILE A 492 13.18 12.68 14.14
CA ILE A 492 13.48 12.71 12.69
C ILE A 492 14.93 12.29 12.43
N ALA A 493 15.89 12.74 13.24
CA ALA A 493 17.28 12.30 13.12
C ALA A 493 17.42 10.78 13.34
N CYS A 494 16.74 10.22 14.34
CA CYS A 494 16.73 8.77 14.60
C CYS A 494 16.13 7.99 13.42
N LEU A 495 14.99 8.44 12.88
CA LEU A 495 14.37 7.83 11.70
C LEU A 495 15.30 7.91 10.47
N HIS A 496 15.97 9.04 10.29
CA HIS A 496 16.92 9.27 9.20
C HIS A 496 18.10 8.30 9.28
N PHE A 497 18.77 8.21 10.44
CA PHE A 497 19.90 7.29 10.61
C PHE A 497 19.49 5.83 10.52
N LYS A 498 18.28 5.46 10.98
CA LYS A 498 17.74 4.11 10.80
C LYS A 498 17.54 3.77 9.32
N LEU A 499 16.98 4.70 8.54
CA LEU A 499 16.80 4.54 7.10
C LEU A 499 18.15 4.42 6.38
N VAL A 500 19.10 5.31 6.68
CA VAL A 500 20.45 5.29 6.11
C VAL A 500 21.21 4.00 6.47
N SER A 501 21.12 3.55 7.73
CA SER A 501 21.73 2.28 8.18
C SER A 501 21.16 1.09 7.39
N GLY A 502 19.84 1.01 7.24
CA GLY A 502 19.22 -0.05 6.44
C GLY A 502 19.65 -0.01 4.96
N MET A 503 19.85 1.19 4.40
CA MET A 503 20.40 1.35 3.05
C MET A 503 21.87 0.90 2.96
N MET A 504 22.70 1.22 3.97
CA MET A 504 24.10 0.80 4.04
C MET A 504 24.22 -0.72 4.12
N GLU A 505 23.37 -1.39 4.91
CA GLU A 505 23.32 -2.85 4.99
C GLU A 505 22.90 -3.47 3.65
N ALA A 506 21.92 -2.88 2.98
CA ALA A 506 21.39 -3.37 1.71
C ALA A 506 22.32 -3.17 0.51
N TYR A 507 22.89 -1.97 0.38
CA TYR A 507 23.56 -1.51 -0.85
C TYR A 507 25.04 -1.19 -0.67
N GLY A 508 25.61 -1.46 0.52
CA GLY A 508 27.01 -1.24 0.85
C GLY A 508 27.23 0.06 1.61
N ALA A 509 27.97 -0.03 2.72
CA ALA A 509 28.17 1.10 3.63
C ALA A 509 28.91 2.28 3.00
N VAL A 510 30.01 2.02 2.30
CA VAL A 510 30.85 3.06 1.68
C VAL A 510 30.10 3.88 0.62
N PRO A 511 29.47 3.28 -0.42
CA PRO A 511 28.82 4.06 -1.46
C PRO A 511 27.61 4.86 -0.92
N VAL A 512 26.87 4.31 0.05
CA VAL A 512 25.75 5.02 0.71
C VAL A 512 26.27 6.15 1.60
N ALA A 513 27.34 5.95 2.38
CA ALA A 513 27.95 7.00 3.20
C ALA A 513 28.45 8.17 2.33
N LEU A 514 28.97 7.89 1.13
CA LEU A 514 29.46 8.90 0.20
C LEU A 514 28.34 9.60 -0.59
N SER A 515 27.08 9.30 -0.31
CA SER A 515 25.91 9.90 -0.96
C SER A 515 25.40 11.10 -0.17
N PRO A 516 25.80 12.35 -0.49
CA PRO A 516 25.62 13.46 0.44
C PRO A 516 24.15 13.84 0.64
N ALA A 517 23.36 13.77 -0.43
CA ALA A 517 21.96 14.18 -0.42
C ALA A 517 21.09 13.36 0.52
N VAL A 518 21.26 12.04 0.54
CA VAL A 518 20.52 11.18 1.46
C VAL A 518 21.19 11.12 2.83
N SER A 519 22.52 10.97 2.89
CA SER A 519 23.20 10.63 4.15
C SER A 519 23.52 11.82 5.04
N TRP A 520 23.75 13.01 4.48
CA TRP A 520 24.33 14.11 5.25
C TRP A 520 23.57 15.43 5.18
N VAL A 521 22.90 15.74 4.05
CA VAL A 521 22.16 17.00 3.93
C VAL A 521 21.03 17.14 4.96
N PRO A 522 20.19 16.12 5.24
CA PRO A 522 19.14 16.22 6.26
C PRO A 522 19.66 16.59 7.67
N PRO A 523 20.66 15.90 8.26
CA PRO A 523 21.18 16.27 9.57
C PRO A 523 21.87 17.63 9.57
N PHE A 524 22.56 18.02 8.49
CA PHE A 524 23.17 19.35 8.40
C PHE A 524 22.14 20.47 8.36
N LEU A 525 21.07 20.33 7.57
CA LEU A 525 19.97 21.31 7.54
C LEU A 525 19.26 21.42 8.89
N LEU A 526 19.05 20.30 9.56
CA LEU A 526 18.44 20.26 10.88
C LEU A 526 19.31 20.98 11.93
N ALA A 527 20.61 20.69 11.94
CA ALA A 527 21.57 21.37 12.82
C ALA A 527 21.63 22.88 12.54
N ALA A 528 21.65 23.28 11.25
CA ALA A 528 21.63 24.69 10.87
C ALA A 528 20.38 25.42 11.38
N ALA A 529 19.21 24.78 11.35
CA ALA A 529 17.97 25.35 11.87
C ALA A 529 17.95 25.47 13.40
N ILE A 530 18.50 24.48 14.11
CA ILE A 530 18.64 24.52 15.57
C ILE A 530 19.62 25.63 15.98
N ILE A 531 20.77 25.74 15.32
CA ILE A 531 21.76 26.80 15.56
C ILE A 531 21.15 28.17 15.25
N TYR A 532 20.47 28.32 14.11
CA TYR A 532 19.80 29.57 13.77
C TYR A 532 18.80 30.00 14.83
N SER A 533 18.03 29.08 15.39
CA SER A 533 17.00 29.42 16.38
C SER A 533 17.51 29.61 17.80
N THR A 534 18.79 29.29 18.09
CA THR A 534 19.45 29.57 19.38
C THR A 534 20.19 30.91 19.40
N LYS A 535 20.59 31.43 18.23
CA LYS A 535 21.11 32.79 18.07
C LYS A 535 19.98 33.80 18.00
#